data_AF-A0A4Q4UTZ9-F1
#
_entry.id   AF-A0A4Q4UTZ9-F1
#
_cell.length_a   1.000
_cell.length_b   1.000
_cell.length_c   1.000
_cell.angle_alpha   90.00
_cell.angle_beta   90.00
_cell.angle_gamma   90.00
#
_symmetry.space_group_name_H-M   'P 1'
#
loop_
_entity.id
_entity.type
_entity.pdbx_description
1 polymer ?
#
loop_
_entity_poly.entity_id
_entity_poly.type
_entity_poly.pdbx_seq_one_letter_code
_entity_poly.pdbx_strand_id
1 'polypeptide(L)'
;MMSPVNCFPGEPTGIPAGQYFGISAFLVYPFSRGYIHIAGPELDDPPDSETGFLSDEHSLDLKSLRWTYKKQREVARRMEVFRGELASGHPPFPKRSKAACIDTDEPPADVQDIEYSAEDDAIIH
;
A
#
# COMPACT_ATOMS: atom_id res chain seq x y z
N MET A 1 0.82 10.91 -3.85
CA MET A 1 1.88 11.46 -2.99
C MET A 1 2.42 10.34 -2.13
N MET A 2 3.72 10.34 -1.83
CA MET A 2 4.36 9.38 -0.92
C MET A 2 5.00 10.16 0.23
N SER A 3 4.78 9.73 1.46
CA SER A 3 5.31 10.36 2.67
C SER A 3 6.08 9.32 3.50
N PRO A 4 7.40 9.48 3.69
CA PRO A 4 8.18 8.60 4.55
C PRO A 4 7.84 8.86 6.03
N VAL A 5 7.86 7.80 6.84
CA VAL A 5 7.70 7.86 8.30
C VAL A 5 8.69 6.90 8.97
N ASN A 6 9.22 7.29 10.14
CA ASN A 6 10.18 6.50 10.91
C ASN A 6 9.51 5.54 11.90
N CYS A 7 8.44 4.86 11.47
CA CYS A 7 7.71 3.88 12.27
C CYS A 7 6.90 2.92 11.38
N PHE A 8 6.25 1.94 12.00
CA PHE A 8 5.18 1.18 11.36
C PHE A 8 3.91 2.06 11.30
N PRO A 9 3.36 2.36 10.11
CA PRO A 9 2.23 3.29 9.95
C PRO A 9 0.90 2.59 10.23
N GLY A 10 0.70 2.10 11.45
CA GLY A 10 -0.50 1.35 11.83
C GLY A 10 -0.54 0.94 13.30
N GLU A 11 -1.49 0.05 13.60
CA GLU A 11 -1.64 -0.54 14.92
C GLU A 11 -0.48 -1.55 15.18
N PRO A 12 0.27 -1.43 16.29
CA PRO A 12 1.52 -2.19 16.46
C PRO A 12 1.33 -3.58 17.11
N THR A 13 0.12 -4.01 17.47
CA THR A 13 -0.09 -5.30 18.12
C THR A 13 0.21 -6.44 17.15
N GLY A 14 1.06 -7.38 17.59
CA GLY A 14 1.49 -8.52 16.77
C GLY A 14 2.57 -8.20 15.74
N ILE A 15 3.00 -6.93 15.64
CA ILE A 15 4.18 -6.55 14.86
C ILE A 15 5.42 -6.89 15.68
N PRO A 16 6.44 -7.58 15.10
CA PRO A 16 7.68 -7.85 15.80
C PRO A 16 8.32 -6.58 16.37
N ALA A 17 9.01 -6.69 17.51
CA ALA A 17 9.77 -5.56 18.02
C ALA A 17 10.94 -5.25 17.08
N GLY A 18 11.06 -3.99 16.64
CA GLY A 18 12.09 -3.59 15.69
C GLY A 18 12.01 -2.12 15.30
N GLN A 19 12.96 -1.69 14.47
CA GLN A 19 12.92 -0.39 13.82
C GLN A 19 12.22 -0.53 12.47
N TYR A 20 11.31 0.38 12.17
CA TYR A 20 10.51 0.35 10.96
C TYR A 20 10.62 1.67 10.19
N PHE A 21 10.60 1.55 8.88
CA PHE A 21 10.46 2.66 7.95
C PHE A 21 9.21 2.41 7.12
N GLY A 22 8.23 3.29 7.23
CA GLY A 22 6.99 3.22 6.47
C GLY A 22 6.96 4.26 5.35
N ILE A 23 6.29 3.92 4.26
CA ILE A 23 5.91 4.91 3.25
C ILE A 23 4.38 4.90 3.19
N SER A 24 3.77 5.99 3.65
CA SER A 24 2.34 6.21 3.47
C SER A 24 2.11 6.82 2.09
N ALA A 25 1.13 6.29 1.36
CA ALA A 25 0.81 6.75 0.01
C ALA A 25 -0.69 6.99 -0.14
N PHE A 26 -1.03 8.04 -0.88
CA PHE A 26 -2.42 8.38 -1.23
C PHE A 26 -2.49 9.08 -2.59
N LEU A 27 -3.65 8.97 -3.24
CA LEU A 27 -3.94 9.70 -4.48
C LEU A 27 -4.37 11.12 -4.16
N VAL A 28 -3.75 12.10 -4.82
CA VAL A 28 -4.06 13.52 -4.59
C VAL A 28 -5.31 13.94 -5.38
N TYR A 29 -5.58 13.25 -6.49
CA TYR A 29 -6.69 13.53 -7.39
C TYR A 29 -7.37 12.22 -7.81
N PRO A 30 -8.09 11.54 -6.89
CA PRO A 30 -8.83 10.34 -7.24
C PRO A 30 -9.97 10.65 -8.22
N PHE A 31 -10.23 9.73 -9.14
CA PHE A 31 -11.36 9.80 -10.08
C PHE A 31 -12.66 9.33 -9.44
N SER A 32 -12.57 8.42 -8.48
CA SER A 32 -13.74 7.84 -7.82
C SER A 32 -14.53 8.91 -7.02
N ARG A 33 -15.83 8.71 -6.87
CA ARG A 33 -16.75 9.64 -6.17
C ARG A 33 -17.69 8.86 -5.27
N GLY A 34 -17.91 9.40 -4.07
CA GLY A 34 -18.89 8.93 -3.11
C GLY A 34 -20.00 9.95 -2.87
N TYR A 35 -20.90 9.66 -1.93
CA TYR A 35 -21.97 10.57 -1.50
C TYR A 35 -22.26 10.41 -0.01
N ILE A 36 -22.97 11.39 0.54
CA ILE A 36 -23.56 11.35 1.87
C ILE A 36 -24.87 12.15 1.88
N HIS A 37 -25.94 11.55 2.37
CA HIS A 37 -27.26 12.12 2.45
C HIS A 37 -27.91 11.83 3.81
N ILE A 38 -28.79 12.73 4.26
CA ILE A 38 -29.64 12.47 5.43
C ILE A 38 -30.60 11.32 5.10
N ALA A 39 -30.73 10.35 6.00
CA ALA A 39 -31.60 9.18 5.81
C ALA A 39 -32.88 9.20 6.67
N GLY A 40 -32.96 10.11 7.64
CA GLY A 40 -34.10 10.26 8.52
C GLY A 40 -34.18 11.63 9.20
N PRO A 41 -35.25 11.89 9.97
CA PRO A 41 -35.52 13.18 10.59
C PRO A 41 -34.75 13.46 11.89
N GLU A 42 -34.21 12.44 12.56
CA GLU A 42 -33.55 12.57 13.85
C GLU A 42 -32.05 12.86 13.69
N LEU A 43 -31.45 13.52 14.69
CA LEU A 43 -30.03 13.90 14.66
C LEU A 43 -29.06 12.70 14.71
N ASP A 44 -29.53 11.58 15.25
CA ASP A 44 -28.78 10.33 15.40
C ASP A 44 -29.11 9.28 14.33
N ASP A 45 -29.98 9.62 13.37
CA ASP A 45 -30.24 8.75 12.23
C ASP A 45 -28.95 8.54 11.42
N PRO A 46 -28.54 7.29 11.16
CA PRO A 46 -27.33 7.03 10.40
C PRO A 46 -27.48 7.58 8.99
N PRO A 47 -26.51 8.36 8.47
CA PRO A 47 -26.61 8.90 7.13
C PRO A 47 -26.49 7.78 6.09
N ASP A 48 -27.19 7.95 4.97
CA ASP A 48 -26.97 7.14 3.78
C ASP A 48 -25.68 7.62 3.12
N SER A 49 -24.65 6.78 3.11
CA SER A 49 -23.32 7.20 2.68
C SER A 49 -22.57 6.08 1.98
N GLU A 50 -21.81 6.48 0.97
CA GLU A 50 -20.89 5.61 0.25
C GLU A 50 -19.59 6.37 0.04
N THR A 51 -18.45 5.78 0.45
CA THR A 51 -17.15 6.44 0.28
C THR A 51 -16.75 6.58 -1.19
N GLY A 52 -17.20 5.63 -2.02
CA GLY A 52 -16.82 5.54 -3.42
C GLY A 52 -15.33 5.32 -3.61
N PHE A 53 -14.62 4.68 -2.68
CA PHE A 53 -13.20 4.37 -2.89
C PHE A 53 -13.03 3.34 -4.02
N LEU A 54 -12.15 3.64 -4.97
CA LEU A 54 -11.82 2.77 -6.11
C LEU A 54 -13.02 2.41 -7.00
N SER A 55 -14.07 3.24 -7.01
CA SER A 55 -15.29 3.03 -7.79
C SER A 55 -15.23 3.62 -9.20
N ASP A 56 -14.12 4.25 -9.59
CA ASP A 56 -13.99 4.86 -10.92
C ASP A 56 -14.09 3.82 -12.05
N GLU A 57 -14.85 4.15 -13.10
CA GLU A 57 -15.24 3.25 -14.20
C GLU A 57 -14.05 2.53 -14.86
N HIS A 58 -12.89 3.19 -14.91
CA HIS A 58 -11.70 2.70 -15.61
C HIS A 58 -10.63 2.15 -14.66
N SER A 59 -10.93 2.08 -13.35
CA SER A 59 -10.03 1.67 -12.27
C SER A 59 -8.68 2.39 -12.31
N LEU A 60 -8.68 3.67 -12.71
CA LEU A 60 -7.50 4.52 -12.77
C LEU A 60 -6.93 4.76 -11.38
N ASP A 61 -7.78 4.84 -10.36
CA ASP A 61 -7.33 5.00 -8.98
C ASP A 61 -6.56 3.76 -8.51
N LEU A 62 -7.13 2.57 -8.73
CA LEU A 62 -6.49 1.30 -8.43
C LEU A 62 -5.16 1.12 -9.19
N LYS A 63 -5.15 1.41 -10.50
CA LYS A 63 -3.92 1.34 -11.31
C LYS A 63 -2.84 2.29 -10.81
N SER A 64 -3.23 3.49 -10.38
CA SER A 64 -2.31 4.49 -9.81
C SER A 64 -1.74 4.07 -8.46
N LEU A 65 -2.57 3.48 -7.58
CA LEU A 65 -2.11 2.93 -6.31
C LEU A 65 -1.19 1.73 -6.51
N ARG A 66 -1.51 0.83 -7.44
CA ARG A 66 -0.64 -0.29 -7.80
C ARG A 66 0.73 0.18 -8.30
N TRP A 67 0.75 1.16 -9.20
CA TRP A 67 2.00 1.78 -9.64
C TRP A 67 2.77 2.42 -8.47
N THR A 68 2.06 3.10 -7.57
CA THR A 68 2.66 3.75 -6.39
C THR A 68 3.30 2.72 -5.45
N TYR A 69 2.61 1.61 -5.18
CA TYR A 69 3.12 0.50 -4.38
C TYR A 69 4.42 -0.08 -4.96
N LYS A 70 4.46 -0.32 -6.27
CA LYS A 70 5.69 -0.80 -6.94
C LYS A 70 6.81 0.23 -6.84
N LYS A 71 6.51 1.49 -7.17
CA LYS A 71 7.53 2.55 -7.21
C LYS A 71 8.11 2.86 -5.82
N GLN A 72 7.29 2.90 -4.77
CA GLN A 72 7.79 3.15 -3.41
C GLN A 72 8.67 2.00 -2.91
N ARG A 73 8.36 0.76 -3.28
CA ARG A 73 9.16 -0.42 -2.94
C ARG A 73 10.54 -0.35 -3.60
N GLU A 74 10.61 0.10 -4.85
CA GLU A 74 11.89 0.36 -5.54
C GLU A 74 12.73 1.44 -4.86
N VAL A 75 12.10 2.50 -4.34
CA VAL A 75 12.78 3.54 -3.57
C VAL A 75 13.31 2.97 -2.25
N ALA A 76 12.47 2.27 -1.48
CA ALA A 76 12.83 1.70 -0.19
C ALA A 76 14.00 0.71 -0.31
N ARG A 77 13.99 -0.18 -1.30
CA ARG A 77 15.04 -1.18 -1.55
C ARG A 77 16.42 -0.58 -1.87
N ARG A 78 16.46 0.68 -2.29
CA ARG A 78 17.68 1.42 -2.64
C ARG A 78 18.18 2.33 -1.50
N MET A 79 17.56 2.28 -0.34
CA MET A 79 17.99 3.05 0.84
C MET A 79 19.01 2.24 1.66
N GLU A 80 20.02 2.92 2.20
CA GLU A 80 21.07 2.31 3.06
C GLU A 80 20.51 1.68 4.36
N VAL A 81 19.31 2.11 4.77
CA VAL A 81 18.62 1.58 5.95
C VAL A 81 17.77 0.34 5.65
N PHE A 82 17.66 -0.07 4.39
CA PHE A 82 16.85 -1.23 4.02
C PHE A 82 17.40 -2.52 4.63
N ARG A 83 16.54 -3.28 5.31
CA ARG A 83 16.84 -4.59 5.92
C ARG A 83 15.81 -5.66 5.55
N GLY A 84 15.02 -5.41 4.51
CA GLY A 84 13.92 -6.28 4.11
C GLY A 84 12.56 -5.62 4.27
N GLU A 85 11.54 -6.46 4.09
CA GLU A 85 10.14 -6.08 3.98
C GLU A 85 9.30 -6.89 4.96
N LEU A 86 8.49 -6.19 5.76
CA LEU A 86 7.60 -6.84 6.70
C LEU A 86 6.44 -7.51 5.95
N ALA A 87 6.54 -8.82 5.72
CA ALA A 87 5.58 -9.56 4.88
C ALA A 87 4.10 -9.39 5.29
N SER A 88 3.79 -9.18 6.57
CA SER A 88 2.42 -8.94 7.04
C SER A 88 1.83 -7.60 6.61
N GLY A 89 2.67 -6.62 6.26
CA GLY A 89 2.26 -5.31 5.75
C GLY A 89 2.33 -5.19 4.23
N HIS A 90 2.57 -6.28 3.51
CA HIS A 90 2.71 -6.32 2.05
C HIS A 90 1.69 -7.28 1.42
N PRO A 91 1.38 -7.12 0.12
CA PRO A 91 0.56 -8.08 -0.60
C PRO A 91 1.15 -9.50 -0.49
N PRO A 92 0.30 -10.53 -0.32
CA PRO A 92 0.74 -11.91 -0.04
C PRO A 92 1.26 -12.61 -1.30
N PHE A 93 2.37 -12.13 -1.87
CA PHE A 93 2.98 -12.72 -3.05
C PHE A 93 3.39 -14.18 -2.79
N PRO A 94 3.21 -15.09 -3.77
CA PRO A 94 3.70 -16.45 -3.67
C PRO A 94 5.21 -16.49 -3.41
N LYS A 95 5.70 -17.41 -2.57
CA LYS A 95 7.13 -17.54 -2.25
C LYS A 95 8.06 -17.71 -3.47
N ARG A 96 7.52 -18.26 -4.57
CA ARG A 96 8.23 -18.46 -5.84
C ARG A 96 8.21 -17.25 -6.76
N SER A 97 7.43 -16.23 -6.42
CA SER A 97 7.33 -15.01 -7.21
C SER A 97 8.62 -14.20 -7.08
N LYS A 98 9.04 -13.57 -8.18
CA LYS A 98 10.12 -12.58 -8.14
C LYS A 98 9.73 -11.33 -7.34
N ALA A 99 8.45 -11.12 -7.07
CA ALA A 99 7.92 -10.06 -6.22
C ALA A 99 7.79 -10.45 -4.74
N ALA A 100 8.17 -11.67 -4.34
CA ALA A 100 8.12 -12.09 -2.93
C ALA A 100 8.90 -11.13 -2.01
N CYS A 101 8.42 -10.95 -0.78
CA CYS A 101 9.12 -10.14 0.21
C CYS A 101 10.46 -10.79 0.58
N ILE A 102 11.48 -9.96 0.81
CA ILE A 102 12.81 -10.40 1.23
C ILE A 102 13.15 -9.89 2.64
N ASP A 103 14.02 -10.61 3.32
CA ASP A 103 14.60 -10.25 4.62
C ASP A 103 16.13 -10.37 4.51
N THR A 104 16.88 -9.37 4.97
CA THR A 104 18.34 -9.27 4.77
C THR A 104 19.03 -8.45 5.85
N ASP A 105 20.20 -8.91 6.29
CA ASP A 105 21.00 -8.23 7.33
C ASP A 105 21.66 -6.94 6.83
N GLU A 106 21.89 -6.80 5.53
CA GLU A 106 22.50 -5.63 4.90
C GLU A 106 21.72 -5.20 3.64
N PRO A 107 21.82 -3.92 3.21
CA PRO A 107 21.22 -3.45 1.98
C PRO A 107 21.78 -4.20 0.76
N PRO A 108 20.96 -4.53 -0.25
CA PRO A 108 21.46 -5.18 -1.45
C PRO A 108 22.41 -4.24 -2.22
N ALA A 109 23.57 -4.74 -2.63
CA ALA A 109 24.59 -3.95 -3.33
C ALA A 109 24.22 -3.59 -4.79
N ASP A 110 23.50 -4.49 -5.48
CA ASP A 110 23.03 -4.30 -6.85
C ASP A 110 21.51 -4.51 -6.92
N VAL A 111 20.76 -3.43 -6.70
CA VAL A 111 19.30 -3.47 -6.65
C VAL A 111 18.71 -3.37 -8.06
N GLN A 112 18.31 -4.52 -8.59
CA GLN A 112 17.51 -4.62 -9.80
C GLN A 112 16.02 -4.35 -9.51
N ASP A 113 15.31 -3.85 -10.52
CA ASP A 113 13.87 -3.64 -10.47
C ASP A 113 13.14 -4.98 -10.27
N ILE A 114 12.10 -4.97 -9.44
CA ILE A 114 11.29 -6.15 -9.16
C ILE A 114 10.43 -6.47 -10.39
N GLU A 115 10.51 -7.73 -10.82
CA GLU A 115 9.63 -8.26 -11.85
C GLU A 115 8.30 -8.72 -11.24
N TYR A 116 7.20 -8.13 -11.71
CA TYR A 116 5.84 -8.50 -11.33
C TYR A 116 5.17 -9.28 -12.45
N SER A 117 4.63 -10.44 -12.13
CA SER A 117 3.75 -11.19 -13.03
C SER A 117 2.32 -10.62 -13.02
N ALA A 118 1.49 -11.10 -13.96
CA ALA A 118 0.06 -10.78 -13.94
C ALA A 118 -0.65 -11.28 -12.67
N GLU A 119 -0.20 -12.41 -12.10
CA GLU A 119 -0.71 -12.94 -10.84
C GLU A 119 -0.34 -12.02 -9.66
N ASP A 120 0.88 -11.49 -9.64
CA ASP A 120 1.31 -10.53 -8.61
C ASP A 120 0.50 -9.23 -8.71
N ASP A 121 0.26 -8.74 -9.92
CA ASP A 121 -0.52 -7.53 -10.13
C ASP A 121 -1.98 -7.70 -9.70
N ALA A 122 -2.54 -8.89 -9.89
CA ALA A 122 -3.88 -9.18 -9.43
C ALA A 122 -4.02 -9.15 -7.91
N ILE A 123 -2.94 -9.40 -7.15
CA ILE A 123 -2.91 -9.41 -5.67
C ILE A 123 -2.71 -7.98 -5.09
N ILE A 124 -2.27 -7.03 -5.90
CA ILE A 124 -2.15 -5.63 -5.49
C ILE A 124 -3.50 -4.93 -5.71
N HIS A 125 -4.28 -4.84 -4.62
CA HIS A 125 -5.60 -4.23 -4.53
C HIS A 125 -5.55 -2.86 -3.85
#